data_AF-A0A329U943-F1
#
_entry.id   AF-A0A329U943-F1
#
_cell.length_a   1.000
_cell.length_b   1.000
_cell.length_c   1.000
_cell.angle_alpha   90.00
_cell.angle_beta   90.00
_cell.angle_gamma   90.00
#
_symmetry.space_group_name_H-M   'P 1'
#
loop_
_entity.id
_entity.type
_entity.pdbx_description
1 polymer ?
#
loop_
_entity_poly.entity_id
_entity_poly.type
_entity_poly.pdbx_seq_one_letter_code
_entity_poly.pdbx_strand_id
1 'polypeptide(L)'
;MKSDFLTNLFFRALQTVSIATMIVQLLLPVAIVAALYLLWRIARNLEKPPKLTEEVKIVRKSLSEMLKENRTRCKMTQEFVAESIGVSRQAVSKWENGTSEPNTSNLMALARLYGIPAEDLLKGVESALEAEGK
;
A
#
# COMPACT_ATOMS: atom_id res chain seq x y z
N MET A 1 69.37 28.85 22.93
CA MET A 1 68.25 28.91 23.90
C MET A 1 66.97 29.53 23.32
N LYS A 2 66.96 30.78 22.82
CA LYS A 2 65.75 31.34 22.15
C LYS A 2 65.47 30.71 20.78
N SER A 3 66.50 30.37 20.01
CA SER A 3 66.38 29.69 18.70
C SER A 3 65.71 28.32 18.83
N ASP A 4 66.14 27.52 19.81
CA ASP A 4 65.65 26.15 20.03
C ASP A 4 64.21 26.13 20.54
N PHE A 5 63.80 27.17 21.29
CA PHE A 5 62.42 27.33 21.71
C PHE A 5 61.50 27.65 20.53
N LEU A 6 61.92 28.57 19.65
CA LEU A 6 61.13 28.98 18.48
C LEU A 6 61.03 27.87 17.43
N THR A 7 62.10 27.11 17.19
CA THR A 7 62.08 25.98 16.25
C THR A 7 61.19 24.84 16.75
N ASN A 8 61.25 24.50 18.04
CA ASN A 8 60.36 23.51 18.64
C ASN A 8 58.89 23.95 18.64
N LEU A 9 58.62 25.23 18.90
CA LEU A 9 57.26 25.80 18.85
C LEU A 9 56.70 25.76 17.42
N PHE A 10 57.51 26.12 16.43
CA PHE A 10 57.15 26.08 15.01
C PHE A 10 56.87 24.65 14.53
N PHE A 11 57.74 23.69 14.86
CA PHE A 11 57.55 22.29 14.46
C PHE A 11 56.30 21.68 15.10
N ARG A 12 56.02 21.99 16.38
CA ARG A 12 54.79 21.57 17.05
C ARG A 12 53.54 22.16 16.39
N ALA A 13 53.57 23.44 16.01
CA ALA A 13 52.46 24.08 15.30
C ALA A 13 52.23 23.47 13.91
N LEU A 14 53.29 23.15 13.18
CA LEU A 14 53.18 22.48 11.88
C LEU A 14 52.62 21.06 12.02
N GLN A 15 53.05 20.34 13.06
CA GLN A 15 52.58 18.99 13.35
C GLN A 15 51.09 18.97 13.77
N THR A 16 50.62 19.93 14.57
CA THR A 16 49.20 20.00 14.97
C THR A 16 48.30 20.34 13.79
N VAL A 17 48.73 21.23 12.88
CA VAL A 17 48.02 21.54 11.64
C VAL A 17 47.94 20.31 10.74
N SER A 18 49.05 19.58 10.56
CA SER A 18 49.07 18.35 9.76
C SER A 18 48.09 17.30 10.31
N ILE A 19 48.14 17.03 11.62
CA ILE A 19 47.23 16.10 12.28
C ILE A 19 45.76 16.55 12.12
N ALA A 20 45.48 17.85 12.30
CA ALA A 20 44.14 18.38 12.12
C ALA A 20 43.62 18.18 10.68
N THR A 21 44.47 18.41 9.68
CA THR A 21 44.09 18.19 8.27
C THR A 21 43.83 16.71 7.96
N MET A 22 44.62 15.80 8.52
CA MET A 22 44.41 14.36 8.35
C MET A 22 43.11 13.88 9.01
N ILE A 23 42.78 14.40 10.18
CA ILE A 23 41.51 14.11 10.86
C ILE A 23 40.33 14.59 10.01
N VAL A 24 40.40 15.80 9.46
CA VAL A 24 39.35 16.33 8.58
C VAL A 24 39.20 15.46 7.32
N GLN A 25 40.30 15.08 6.67
CA GLN A 25 40.27 14.20 5.49
C GLN A 25 39.69 12.81 5.77
N LEU A 26 39.82 12.31 7.01
CA LEU A 26 39.24 11.02 7.41
C LEU A 26 37.76 11.16 7.77
N LEU A 27 37.38 12.20 8.52
CA LEU A 27 36.02 12.37 9.03
C LEU A 27 35.03 12.91 7.98
N LEU A 28 35.49 13.80 7.10
CA LEU A 28 34.65 14.43 6.08
C LEU A 28 34.00 13.42 5.11
N PRO A 29 34.72 12.45 4.51
CA PRO A 29 34.09 11.47 3.62
C PRO A 29 33.13 10.54 4.37
N VAL A 30 33.44 10.17 5.62
CA VAL A 30 32.54 9.36 6.47
C VAL A 30 31.23 10.11 6.73
N ALA A 31 31.31 11.40 7.04
CA ALA A 31 30.14 12.26 7.24
C ALA A 31 29.32 12.40 5.94
N ILE A 32 29.97 12.53 4.78
CA ILE A 32 29.30 12.60 3.47
C ILE A 32 28.57 11.29 3.18
N VAL A 33 29.22 10.14 3.35
CA VAL A 33 28.60 8.82 3.14
C VAL A 33 27.42 8.62 4.08
N ALA A 34 27.54 8.99 5.34
CA ALA A 34 26.44 8.94 6.31
C ALA A 34 25.27 9.85 5.89
N ALA A 35 25.55 11.09 5.46
CA ALA A 35 24.55 12.02 4.98
C ALA A 35 23.83 11.50 3.72
N LEU A 36 24.58 10.97 2.75
CA LEU A 36 24.03 10.34 1.55
C LEU A 36 23.18 9.11 1.90
N TYR A 37 23.64 8.28 2.84
CA TYR A 37 22.87 7.15 3.34
C TYR A 37 21.56 7.58 4.00
N LEU A 38 21.58 8.64 4.82
CA LEU A 38 20.39 9.18 5.46
C LEU A 38 19.42 9.78 4.43
N LEU A 39 19.92 10.53 3.45
CA LEU A 39 19.12 11.08 2.36
C LEU A 39 18.48 9.97 1.53
N TRP A 40 19.25 8.96 1.15
CA TRP A 40 18.75 7.78 0.45
C TRP A 40 17.73 7.00 1.28
N ARG A 41 17.96 6.86 2.60
CA ARG A 41 17.02 6.20 3.51
C ARG A 41 15.69 6.95 3.61
N ILE A 42 15.74 8.28 3.67
CA ILE A 42 14.54 9.13 3.66
C ILE A 42 13.82 9.01 2.31
N ALA A 43 14.55 9.09 1.19
CA ALA A 43 14.00 8.94 -0.16
C ALA A 43 13.31 7.58 -0.33
N ARG A 44 13.93 6.48 0.10
CA ARG A 44 13.34 5.13 0.06
C ARG A 44 12.14 4.95 0.99
N ASN A 45 12.03 5.76 2.05
CA ASN A 45 10.85 5.74 2.91
C ASN A 45 9.66 6.44 2.26
N LEU A 46 9.91 7.39 1.35
CA LEU A 46 8.89 8.07 0.53
C LEU A 46 8.53 7.28 -0.74
N GLU A 47 9.42 6.39 -1.18
CA GLU A 47 9.21 5.48 -2.32
C GLU A 47 8.31 4.29 -1.96
N LYS A 48 8.14 4.00 -0.66
CA LYS A 48 7.09 3.09 -0.23
C LYS A 48 5.76 3.77 -0.57
N PRO A 49 4.96 3.22 -1.50
CA PRO A 49 3.64 3.78 -1.74
C PRO A 49 2.94 3.87 -0.37
N PRO A 50 2.24 4.98 -0.07
CA PRO A 50 1.43 5.07 1.14
C PRO A 50 0.64 3.77 1.24
N LYS A 51 0.67 3.09 2.41
CA LYS A 51 0.08 1.76 2.61
C LYS A 51 -1.20 1.67 1.79
N LEU A 52 -1.10 1.02 0.63
CA LEU A 52 -2.21 0.96 -0.28
C LEU A 52 -3.25 0.09 0.44
N THR A 53 -4.52 0.48 0.29
CA THR A 53 -5.66 -0.43 0.30
C THR A 53 -6.15 -0.97 1.67
N GLU A 54 -6.53 -0.09 2.60
CA GLU A 54 -7.90 -0.22 3.14
C GLU A 54 -8.84 0.61 2.24
N GLU A 55 -8.45 1.85 1.94
CA GLU A 55 -9.21 2.80 1.12
C GLU A 55 -9.33 2.40 -0.36
N VAL A 56 -8.24 1.90 -0.97
CA VAL A 56 -8.25 1.46 -2.39
C VAL A 56 -8.90 0.08 -2.56
N LYS A 57 -9.10 -0.70 -1.49
CA LYS A 57 -9.92 -1.93 -1.57
C LYS A 57 -11.38 -1.60 -1.91
N ILE A 58 -11.82 -0.37 -1.62
CA ILE A 58 -13.14 0.13 -1.98
C ILE A 58 -13.25 0.42 -3.50
N VAL A 59 -12.12 0.62 -4.20
CA VAL A 59 -12.12 1.06 -5.61
C VAL A 59 -12.27 -0.11 -6.61
N ARG A 60 -12.00 -1.36 -6.22
CA ARG A 60 -12.28 -2.56 -7.04
C ARG A 60 -12.82 -3.70 -6.19
N LYS A 61 -13.99 -3.53 -5.57
CA LYS A 61 -14.72 -4.71 -5.06
C LYS A 61 -15.34 -5.42 -6.24
N SER A 62 -15.05 -6.70 -6.44
CA SER A 62 -15.72 -7.46 -7.50
C SER A 62 -17.20 -7.69 -7.16
N LEU A 63 -18.04 -7.99 -8.16
CA LEU A 63 -19.45 -8.36 -7.92
C LEU A 63 -19.56 -9.50 -6.91
N SER A 64 -18.67 -10.49 -6.96
CA SER A 64 -18.65 -11.62 -6.03
C SER A 64 -18.40 -11.20 -4.58
N GLU A 65 -17.48 -10.25 -4.36
CA GLU A 65 -17.24 -9.65 -3.04
C GLU A 65 -18.44 -8.82 -2.57
N MET A 66 -19.06 -8.04 -3.45
CA MET A 66 -20.26 -7.25 -3.14
C MET A 66 -21.43 -8.12 -2.72
N LEU A 67 -21.67 -9.25 -3.39
CA LEU A 67 -22.71 -10.20 -3.01
C LEU A 67 -22.45 -10.80 -1.62
N LYS A 68 -21.22 -11.25 -1.38
CA LYS A 68 -20.83 -11.85 -0.10
C LYS A 68 -20.95 -10.86 1.05
N GLU A 69 -20.50 -9.62 0.84
CA GLU A 69 -20.56 -8.54 1.83
C GLU A 69 -22.00 -8.16 2.17
N ASN A 70 -22.86 -8.03 1.15
CA ASN A 70 -24.27 -7.73 1.41
C ASN A 70 -24.98 -8.87 2.12
N ARG A 71 -24.67 -10.13 1.77
CA ARG A 71 -25.18 -11.29 2.50
C ARG A 71 -24.77 -11.26 3.97
N THR A 72 -23.49 -11.02 4.27
CA THR A 72 -23.00 -11.00 5.66
C THR A 72 -23.52 -9.79 6.44
N ARG A 73 -23.67 -8.63 5.78
CA ARG A 73 -24.34 -7.44 6.35
C ARG A 73 -25.78 -7.75 6.77
N CYS A 74 -26.50 -8.49 5.94
CA CYS A 74 -27.84 -8.98 6.23
C CYS A 74 -27.89 -10.18 7.19
N LYS A 75 -26.73 -10.68 7.65
CA LYS A 75 -26.58 -11.86 8.54
C LYS A 75 -27.23 -13.14 7.99
N MET A 76 -27.27 -13.29 6.66
CA MET A 76 -27.88 -14.43 6.00
C MET A 76 -26.85 -15.52 5.66
N THR A 77 -27.27 -16.78 5.62
CA THR A 77 -26.46 -17.89 5.09
C THR A 77 -26.61 -17.99 3.58
N GLN A 78 -25.66 -18.63 2.90
CA GLN A 78 -25.81 -18.90 1.46
C GLN A 78 -27.03 -19.79 1.16
N GLU A 79 -27.37 -20.70 2.08
CA GLU A 79 -28.57 -21.54 1.99
C GLU A 79 -29.83 -20.68 2.02
N PHE A 80 -29.93 -19.78 2.99
CA PHE A 80 -31.08 -18.90 3.14
C PHE A 80 -31.28 -17.99 1.92
N VAL A 81 -30.20 -17.44 1.37
CA VAL A 81 -30.27 -16.63 0.14
C VAL A 81 -30.77 -17.46 -1.03
N ALA A 82 -30.25 -18.69 -1.17
CA ALA A 82 -30.62 -19.59 -2.26
C ALA A 82 -32.11 -19.96 -2.19
N GLU A 83 -32.60 -20.33 -1.01
CA GLU A 83 -34.02 -20.61 -0.76
C GLU A 83 -34.90 -19.39 -1.04
N SER A 84 -34.46 -18.20 -0.60
CA SER A 84 -35.23 -16.96 -0.73
C SER A 84 -35.45 -16.52 -2.18
N ILE A 85 -34.51 -16.81 -3.07
CA ILE A 85 -34.60 -16.41 -4.49
C ILE A 85 -34.83 -17.60 -5.44
N GLY A 86 -35.04 -18.80 -4.90
CA GLY A 86 -35.40 -19.99 -5.68
C GLY A 86 -34.27 -20.59 -6.53
N VAL A 87 -33.04 -20.58 -6.03
CA VAL A 87 -31.87 -21.16 -6.71
C VAL A 87 -31.15 -22.18 -5.83
N SER A 88 -30.17 -22.90 -6.37
CA SER A 88 -29.37 -23.82 -5.56
C SER A 88 -28.33 -23.06 -4.72
N ARG A 89 -28.05 -23.57 -3.51
CA ARG A 89 -26.95 -23.07 -2.67
C ARG A 89 -25.60 -23.05 -3.40
N GLN A 90 -25.38 -24.03 -4.29
CA GLN A 90 -24.18 -24.10 -5.14
C GLN A 90 -24.09 -22.91 -6.10
N ALA A 91 -25.21 -22.44 -6.66
CA ALA A 91 -25.22 -21.25 -7.51
C ALA A 91 -24.77 -20.01 -6.73
N VAL A 92 -25.35 -19.78 -5.54
CA VAL A 92 -24.96 -18.66 -4.66
C VAL A 92 -23.48 -18.73 -4.29
N SER A 93 -22.96 -19.91 -3.94
CA SER A 93 -21.54 -20.12 -3.66
C SER A 93 -20.66 -19.78 -4.87
N LYS A 94 -21.05 -20.22 -6.08
CA LYS A 94 -20.30 -19.93 -7.30
C LYS A 94 -20.26 -18.44 -7.63
N TRP A 95 -21.35 -17.71 -7.37
CA TRP A 95 -21.42 -16.26 -7.53
C TRP A 95 -20.54 -15.52 -6.52
N GLU A 96 -20.61 -15.88 -5.23
CA GLU A 96 -19.79 -15.27 -4.18
C GLU A 96 -18.29 -15.58 -4.31
N ASN A 97 -17.93 -16.63 -5.05
CA ASN A 97 -16.55 -16.98 -5.36
C ASN A 97 -16.07 -16.47 -6.73
N GLY A 98 -16.94 -15.79 -7.50
CA GLY A 98 -16.60 -15.25 -8.82
C GLY A 98 -16.41 -16.29 -9.93
N THR A 99 -16.82 -17.54 -9.70
CA THR A 99 -16.68 -18.64 -10.68
C THR A 99 -17.80 -18.68 -11.72
N SER A 100 -18.90 -17.97 -11.45
CA SER A 100 -19.99 -17.72 -12.39
C SER A 100 -20.70 -16.43 -11.98
N GLU A 101 -21.52 -15.87 -12.86
CA GLU A 101 -22.30 -14.67 -12.56
C GLU A 101 -23.80 -14.98 -12.44
N PRO A 102 -24.54 -14.26 -11.58
CA PRO A 102 -25.99 -14.32 -11.58
C PRO A 102 -26.53 -13.68 -12.86
N ASN A 103 -27.57 -14.28 -13.45
CA ASN A 103 -28.29 -13.61 -14.54
C ASN A 103 -29.03 -12.35 -14.02
N THR A 104 -29.52 -11.52 -14.93
CA THR A 104 -30.19 -10.26 -14.59
C THR A 104 -31.36 -10.44 -13.62
N SER A 105 -32.16 -11.51 -13.79
CA SER A 105 -33.30 -11.79 -12.91
C SER A 105 -32.85 -12.09 -11.47
N ASN A 106 -31.84 -12.94 -11.33
CA ASN A 106 -31.26 -13.33 -10.04
C ASN A 106 -30.55 -12.15 -9.38
N LEU A 107 -29.85 -11.32 -10.16
CA LEU A 107 -29.21 -10.11 -9.65
C LEU A 107 -30.24 -9.13 -9.08
N MET A 108 -31.36 -8.93 -9.78
CA MET A 108 -32.46 -8.11 -9.30
C MET A 108 -33.12 -8.69 -8.04
N ALA A 109 -33.25 -10.03 -7.95
CA ALA A 109 -33.76 -10.69 -6.77
C ALA A 109 -32.82 -10.54 -5.55
N LEU A 110 -31.51 -10.64 -5.78
CA LEU A 110 -30.47 -10.42 -4.75
C LEU A 110 -30.49 -8.98 -4.25
N ALA A 111 -30.58 -8.00 -5.15
CA ALA A 111 -30.69 -6.58 -4.80
C ALA A 111 -31.90 -6.32 -3.88
N ARG A 112 -33.07 -6.85 -4.26
CA ARG A 112 -34.29 -6.78 -3.44
C ARG A 112 -34.12 -7.47 -2.08
N LEU A 113 -33.52 -8.66 -2.05
CA LEU A 113 -33.29 -9.42 -0.81
C LEU A 113 -32.35 -8.67 0.15
N TYR A 114 -31.31 -8.02 -0.38
CA TYR A 114 -30.34 -7.26 0.42
C TYR A 114 -30.78 -5.83 0.74
N GLY A 115 -31.90 -5.37 0.16
CA GLY A 115 -32.46 -4.04 0.38
C GLY A 115 -31.61 -2.91 -0.19
N ILE A 116 -30.93 -3.14 -1.32
CA ILE A 116 -30.12 -2.14 -2.02
C ILE A 116 -30.51 -2.05 -3.50
N PRO A 117 -30.25 -0.92 -4.18
CA PRO A 117 -30.36 -0.81 -5.63
C PRO A 117 -29.48 -1.85 -6.35
N ALA A 118 -29.90 -2.34 -7.50
CA ALA A 118 -29.12 -3.32 -8.27
C ALA A 118 -27.82 -2.71 -8.82
N GLU A 119 -27.85 -1.40 -9.08
CA GLU A 119 -26.70 -0.60 -9.49
C GLU A 119 -25.60 -0.62 -8.42
N ASP A 120 -25.97 -0.66 -7.14
CA ASP A 120 -25.01 -0.70 -6.04
C ASP A 120 -24.26 -2.05 -5.97
N LEU A 121 -24.85 -3.14 -6.47
CA LEU A 121 -24.14 -4.40 -6.63
C LEU A 121 -23.14 -4.37 -7.80
N LEU A 122 -23.38 -3.52 -8.81
CA LEU A 122 -22.60 -3.42 -10.03
C LEU A 122 -21.52 -2.32 -10.01
N LYS A 123 -21.58 -1.37 -9.08
CA LYS A 123 -20.60 -0.27 -8.93
C LYS A 123 -19.14 -0.74 -8.82
N GLY A 124 -18.91 -1.96 -8.36
CA GLY A 124 -17.59 -2.57 -8.30
C GLY A 124 -17.01 -3.04 -9.64
N VAL A 125 -17.86 -3.20 -10.67
CA VAL A 125 -17.50 -3.66 -12.02
C VAL A 125 -17.19 -2.48 -12.94
N GLU A 126 -17.91 -1.37 -12.82
CA GLU A 126 -17.77 -0.16 -13.65
C GLU A 126 -16.34 0.43 -13.58
N SER A 127 -15.74 0.44 -12.38
CA SER A 127 -14.39 0.97 -12.16
C SER A 127 -13.27 0.14 -12.79
N ALA A 128 -13.52 -1.13 -13.12
CA ALA A 128 -12.56 -2.00 -13.80
C ALA A 128 -12.53 -1.73 -15.31
N LEU A 129 -13.69 -1.42 -15.91
CA LEU A 129 -13.80 -1.12 -17.34
C LEU A 129 -13.23 0.26 -17.70
N GLU A 130 -13.37 1.25 -16.81
CA GLU A 130 -12.77 2.58 -17.01
C GLU A 130 -11.24 2.58 -16.88
N ALA A 131 -10.67 1.61 -16.15
CA ALA A 131 -9.23 1.53 -15.90
C ALA A 131 -8.44 0.84 -17.03
N GLU A 132 -9.11 0.04 -17.88
CA GLU A 132 -8.47 -0.59 -19.04
C GLU A 132 -8.65 0.22 -20.34
N GLY A 133 -9.50 1.25 -20.31
CA GLY A 133 -9.73 2.17 -21.43
C GLY A 133 -8.85 3.43 -21.45
N LYS A 134 -7.82 3.52 -20.61
CA LYS A 134 -6.92 4.69 -20.50
C LYS A 134 -5.46 4.33 -20.73
#